data_AF-A0AAV8HYC0-F1
#
_entry.id   AF-A0AAV8HYC0-F1
#
_cell.length_a   1.000
_cell.length_b   1.000
_cell.length_c   1.000
_cell.angle_alpha   90.00
_cell.angle_beta   90.00
_cell.angle_gamma   90.00
#
_symmetry.space_group_name_H-M   'P 1'
#
loop_
_entity.id
_entity.type
_entity.pdbx_description
1 polymer ?
#
loop_
_entity_poly.entity_id
_entity_poly.type
_entity_poly.pdbx_seq_one_letter_code
_entity_poly.pdbx_strand_id
1 'polypeptide(L)'
;MMFLVFDLGGVFKLELFLPEEYPMAAPKVRFLTKIYHPNIDKLGRICLDILKDKWSPALQIRTVLLSIQALLSAPNPDDPLSDNIAKHWKSNEAEAVETAKEWTRLYASGA
;
A
#
# COMPACT_ATOMS: atom_id res chain seq x y z
N MET A 1 15.60 3.14 -2.91
CA MET A 1 14.34 3.14 -3.68
C MET A 1 14.00 1.69 -3.98
N MET A 2 12.98 1.11 -3.34
CA MET A 2 12.57 -0.28 -3.57
C MET A 2 11.40 -0.27 -4.55
N PHE A 3 11.41 -1.15 -5.55
CA PHE A 3 10.37 -1.24 -6.57
C PHE A 3 9.52 -2.50 -6.34
N LEU A 4 8.21 -2.34 -6.20
CA LEU A 4 7.25 -3.44 -6.15
C LEU A 4 6.49 -3.49 -7.48
N VAL A 5 6.38 -4.69 -8.08
CA VAL A 5 5.70 -4.95 -9.37
C VAL A 5 4.37 -5.66 -9.12
N PHE A 6 3.26 -5.12 -9.64
CA PHE A 6 1.91 -5.74 -9.62
C PHE A 6 1.43 -6.12 -11.02
N ASP A 7 0.30 -6.85 -11.13
CA ASP A 7 -0.34 -7.50 -12.30
C ASP A 7 -0.43 -6.74 -13.65
N LEU A 8 0.08 -5.51 -13.72
CA LEU A 8 0.25 -4.74 -14.96
C LEU A 8 1.70 -4.33 -15.26
N GLY A 9 2.68 -4.85 -14.52
CA GLY A 9 4.08 -4.40 -14.61
C GLY A 9 4.32 -3.02 -13.97
N GLY A 10 3.37 -2.50 -13.19
CA GLY A 10 3.47 -1.19 -12.54
C GLY A 10 4.49 -1.18 -11.41
N VAL A 11 5.30 -0.13 -11.33
CA VAL A 11 6.38 0.09 -10.37
C VAL A 11 5.98 1.19 -9.38
N PHE A 12 5.71 0.79 -8.14
CA PHE A 12 5.32 1.72 -7.07
C PHE A 12 6.53 2.11 -6.22
N LYS A 13 6.76 3.41 -6.07
CA LYS A 13 7.80 3.97 -5.20
C LYS A 13 7.23 4.13 -3.79
N LEU A 14 7.97 3.62 -2.81
CA LEU A 14 7.67 3.80 -1.38
C LEU A 14 8.82 4.53 -0.69
N GLU A 15 8.47 5.36 0.28
CA GLU A 15 9.39 5.90 1.26
C GLU A 15 9.33 5.01 2.50
N LEU A 16 10.49 4.58 2.97
CA LEU A 16 10.66 3.82 4.21
C LEU A 16 11.62 4.60 5.10
N PHE A 17 11.16 4.92 6.30
CA PHE A 17 11.92 5.62 7.32
C PHE A 17 12.08 4.73 8.55
N LEU A 18 13.33 4.56 8.99
CA LEU A 18 13.66 3.87 10.23
C LEU A 18 13.80 4.93 11.34
N PRO A 19 12.90 4.95 12.33
CA PRO A 19 13.07 5.84 13.48
C PRO A 19 14.28 5.44 14.34
N GLU A 20 14.71 6.32 15.23
CA GLU A 20 15.85 6.09 16.13
C GLU A 20 15.64 4.85 17.02
N GLU A 21 14.40 4.58 17.38
CA GLU A 21 14.00 3.44 18.21
C GLU A 21 13.88 2.14 17.42
N TYR A 22 14.13 2.12 16.10
CA TYR A 22 14.09 0.87 15.33
C TYR A 22 15.20 -0.09 15.82
N PRO A 23 14.89 -1.39 16.09
CA PRO A 23 13.66 -2.11 15.74
C PRO A 23 12.61 -2.21 16.86
N MET A 24 12.76 -1.51 17.99
CA MET A 24 11.73 -1.46 19.04
C MET A 24 10.47 -0.74 18.56
N ALA A 25 10.62 0.29 17.72
CA ALA A 25 9.52 0.91 16.98
C ALA A 25 9.47 0.43 15.51
N ALA A 26 8.26 0.38 14.96
CA ALA A 26 8.04 0.00 13.57
C ALA A 26 8.66 1.00 12.57
N PRO A 27 9.07 0.54 11.38
CA PRO A 27 9.41 1.45 10.29
C PRO A 27 8.17 2.25 9.87
N LYS A 28 8.35 3.51 9.46
CA LYS A 28 7.29 4.30 8.83
C LYS A 28 7.36 4.08 7.32
N VAL A 29 6.25 3.68 6.72
CA VAL A 29 6.18 3.41 5.27
C VAL A 29 5.02 4.17 4.66
N ARG A 30 5.25 4.81 3.50
CA ARG A 30 4.20 5.43 2.69
C ARG A 30 4.49 5.31 1.20
N PHE A 31 3.43 5.32 0.41
CA PHE A 31 3.53 5.42 -1.04
C PHE A 31 3.92 6.85 -1.45
N LEU A 32 4.89 6.94 -2.37
CA LEU A 32 5.21 8.17 -3.10
C LEU A 32 4.48 8.20 -4.44
N THR A 33 4.33 7.03 -5.06
CA THR A 33 3.51 6.86 -6.26
C THR A 33 2.03 6.96 -5.90
N LYS A 34 1.27 7.78 -6.62
CA LYS A 34 -0.19 7.82 -6.49
C LYS A 34 -0.79 6.46 -6.83
N ILE A 35 -1.74 6.00 -6.01
CA ILE A 35 -2.38 4.70 -6.16
C ILE A 35 -3.86 4.80 -5.81
N TYR A 36 -4.68 4.06 -6.56
CA TYR A 36 -6.11 3.94 -6.30
C TYR A 36 -6.37 2.64 -5.54
N HIS A 37 -6.46 2.73 -4.21
CA HIS A 37 -6.57 1.56 -3.34
C HIS A 37 -7.35 1.90 -2.06
N PRO A 38 -8.26 1.04 -1.56
CA PRO A 38 -9.09 1.36 -0.41
C PRO A 38 -8.30 1.53 0.90
N ASN A 39 -7.22 0.76 1.09
CA ASN A 39 -6.39 0.80 2.29
C ASN A 39 -5.22 1.81 2.23
N ILE A 40 -5.17 2.66 1.19
CA ILE A 40 -4.14 3.69 1.03
C ILE A 40 -4.81 5.04 0.81
N ASP A 41 -4.38 6.06 1.54
CA ASP A 41 -4.97 7.39 1.43
C ASP A 41 -4.26 8.28 0.38
N LYS A 42 -4.76 9.51 0.23
CA LYS A 42 -4.21 10.50 -0.72
C LYS A 42 -2.77 10.94 -0.41
N LEU A 43 -2.29 10.74 0.82
CA LEU A 43 -0.93 11.04 1.25
C LEU A 43 0.00 9.82 1.15
N GLY A 44 -0.52 8.69 0.68
CA GLY A 44 0.20 7.42 0.57
C GLY A 44 0.33 6.65 1.87
N ARG A 45 -0.37 7.06 2.94
CA ARG A 45 -0.36 6.33 4.22
C ARG A 45 -1.05 4.98 4.07
N ILE A 46 -0.54 3.97 4.75
CA ILE A 46 -0.99 2.59 4.67
C ILE A 46 -1.60 2.20 6.02
N CYS A 47 -2.80 1.58 6.02
CA CYS A 47 -3.29 0.91 7.22
C CYS A 47 -2.81 -0.54 7.17
N LEU A 48 -1.80 -0.84 7.98
CA LEU A 48 -1.27 -2.18 8.14
C LEU A 48 -0.92 -2.39 9.61
N ASP A 49 -1.48 -3.42 10.23
CA ASP A 49 -1.38 -3.73 11.66
C ASP A 49 0.06 -4.02 12.10
N ILE A 50 0.86 -4.66 11.26
CA ILE A 50 2.29 -4.89 11.52
C ILE A 50 3.13 -3.61 11.54
N LEU A 51 2.59 -2.47 11.09
CA LEU A 51 3.21 -1.15 11.23
C LEU A 51 2.71 -0.39 12.47
N LYS A 52 1.87 -1.02 13.29
CA LYS A 52 1.22 -0.43 14.47
C LYS A 52 1.35 -1.38 15.67
N ASP A 53 0.25 -1.99 16.09
CA ASP A 53 0.08 -2.79 17.30
C ASP A 53 0.65 -4.21 17.16
N LYS A 54 0.77 -4.73 15.94
CA LYS A 54 1.36 -6.06 15.68
C LYS A 54 2.81 -6.00 15.25
N TRP A 55 3.46 -4.84 15.38
CA TRP A 55 4.91 -4.75 15.16
C TRP A 55 5.65 -5.59 16.19
N SER A 56 6.67 -6.31 15.73
CA SER A 56 7.61 -7.03 16.58
C SER A 56 9.02 -6.77 16.06
N PRO A 57 10.02 -6.56 16.92
CA PRO A 57 11.42 -6.45 16.50
C PRO A 57 11.95 -7.67 15.73
N ALA A 58 11.26 -8.81 15.79
CA ALA A 58 11.57 -10.01 15.00
C ALA A 58 11.14 -9.88 13.53
N LEU A 59 10.25 -8.94 13.19
CA LEU A 59 9.84 -8.69 11.82
C LEU A 59 10.94 -7.93 11.06
N GLN A 60 11.20 -8.40 9.84
CA GLN A 60 12.17 -7.76 8.96
C GLN A 60 11.46 -6.83 7.98
N ILE A 61 12.21 -5.85 7.44
CA ILE A 61 11.74 -4.98 6.35
C ILE A 61 11.20 -5.80 5.17
N ARG A 62 11.85 -6.93 4.85
CA ARG A 62 11.35 -7.92 3.88
C ARG A 62 9.89 -8.31 4.14
N THR A 63 9.58 -8.67 5.38
CA THR A 63 8.23 -9.11 5.76
C THR A 63 7.23 -7.98 5.63
N VAL A 64 7.64 -6.76 6.03
CA VAL A 64 6.82 -5.55 5.85
C VAL A 64 6.45 -5.34 4.38
N LEU A 65 7.43 -5.42 3.48
CA LEU A 65 7.21 -5.22 2.04
C LEU A 65 6.35 -6.31 1.43
N LEU A 66 6.53 -7.58 1.86
CA LEU A 66 5.68 -8.69 1.43
C LEU A 66 4.24 -8.52 1.92
N SER A 67 4.02 -8.02 3.13
CA SER A 67 2.68 -7.73 3.64
C SER A 67 2.01 -6.57 2.88
N ILE A 68 2.76 -5.53 2.52
CA ILE A 68 2.26 -4.46 1.64
C ILE A 68 1.89 -5.03 0.27
N GLN A 69 2.71 -5.94 -0.27
CA GLN A 69 2.41 -6.60 -1.52
C GLN A 69 1.14 -7.44 -1.45
N ALA A 70 0.97 -8.23 -0.39
CA ALA A 70 -0.24 -9.00 -0.16
C ALA A 70 -1.48 -8.09 -0.03
N LEU A 71 -1.37 -6.96 0.67
CA LEU A 71 -2.46 -5.99 0.82
C LEU A 71 -2.90 -5.41 -0.53
N LEU A 72 -1.94 -5.14 -1.42
CA LEU A 72 -2.25 -4.63 -2.77
C LEU A 72 -2.89 -5.68 -3.68
N SER A 73 -2.56 -6.97 -3.49
CA SER A 73 -3.20 -8.07 -4.22
C SER A 73 -4.59 -8.41 -3.68
N ALA A 74 -4.85 -8.17 -2.39
CA ALA A 74 -6.12 -8.45 -1.73
C ALA A 74 -6.56 -7.23 -0.90
N PRO A 75 -7.16 -6.21 -1.54
CA PRO A 75 -7.66 -5.03 -0.85
C PRO A 75 -8.73 -5.39 0.18
N ASN A 76 -8.77 -4.67 1.30
CA ASN A 76 -9.79 -4.84 2.35
C ASN A 76 -10.70 -3.60 2.42
N PRO A 77 -11.84 -3.56 1.70
CA PRO A 77 -12.73 -2.40 1.73
C PRO A 77 -13.52 -2.27 3.05
N ASP A 78 -13.45 -3.23 3.97
CA ASP A 78 -14.10 -3.17 5.29
C ASP A 78 -13.27 -2.43 6.35
N ASP A 79 -11.96 -2.27 6.13
CA ASP A 79 -11.08 -1.42 6.94
C ASP A 79 -10.31 -0.40 6.07
N PRO A 80 -11.01 0.59 5.46
CA PRO A 80 -10.40 1.48 4.49
C PRO A 80 -9.73 2.69 5.14
N LEU A 81 -8.73 3.23 4.45
CA LEU A 81 -8.26 4.61 4.68
C LEU A 81 -8.92 5.62 3.73
N SER A 82 -9.54 5.14 2.65
CA SER A 82 -10.23 5.97 1.68
C SER A 82 -11.67 5.49 1.49
N ASP A 83 -12.59 6.07 2.27
CA ASP A 83 -14.02 5.69 2.27
C ASP A 83 -14.65 5.73 0.89
N ASN A 84 -14.29 6.73 0.07
CA ASN A 84 -14.85 6.87 -1.27
C ASN A 84 -14.39 5.75 -2.20
N ILE A 85 -13.12 5.35 -2.12
CA ILE A 85 -12.58 4.25 -2.91
C ILE A 85 -13.18 2.93 -2.42
N ALA A 86 -13.31 2.75 -1.11
CA ALA A 86 -13.92 1.57 -0.52
C ALA A 86 -15.39 1.41 -0.90
N LYS A 87 -16.17 2.50 -0.87
CA LYS A 87 -17.56 2.52 -1.36
C LYS A 87 -17.63 2.13 -2.84
N HIS A 88 -16.74 2.67 -3.67
CA HIS A 88 -16.67 2.31 -5.08
C HIS A 88 -16.35 0.82 -5.28
N TRP A 89 -15.38 0.29 -4.53
CA TRP A 89 -15.01 -1.13 -4.56
C TRP A 89 -16.19 -2.03 -4.17
N LYS A 90 -16.95 -1.65 -3.14
CA LYS A 90 -18.12 -2.41 -2.68
C LYS A 90 -19.31 -2.30 -3.64
N SER A 91 -19.48 -1.17 -4.32
CA SER A 91 -20.60 -0.97 -5.25
C SER A 91 -20.36 -1.59 -6.62
N ASN A 92 -19.12 -1.50 -7.13
CA ASN A 92 -18.75 -2.00 -8.45
C ASN A 92 -17.25 -2.33 -8.48
N GLU A 93 -16.91 -3.52 -8.00
CA GLU A 93 -15.52 -3.98 -7.93
C GLU A 93 -14.83 -3.99 -9.31
N ALA A 94 -15.53 -4.42 -10.37
CA ALA A 94 -14.96 -4.48 -11.71
C ALA A 94 -14.51 -3.10 -12.21
N GLU A 95 -15.34 -2.08 -12.02
CA GLU A 95 -15.00 -0.69 -12.39
C GLU A 95 -13.90 -0.09 -11.50
N ALA A 96 -13.93 -0.40 -10.21
CA ALA A 96 -12.87 0.02 -9.28
C ALA A 96 -11.51 -0.59 -9.67
N VAL A 97 -11.49 -1.86 -10.07
CA VAL A 97 -10.30 -2.55 -10.58
C VAL A 97 -9.81 -1.90 -11.88
N GLU A 98 -10.69 -1.60 -12.85
CA GLU A 98 -10.27 -0.89 -14.07
C GLU A 98 -9.72 0.51 -13.79
N THR A 99 -10.29 1.22 -12.80
CA THR A 99 -9.77 2.51 -12.34
C THR A 99 -8.37 2.36 -11.73
N ALA A 100 -8.15 1.33 -10.91
CA ALA A 100 -6.84 1.03 -10.32
C ALA A 100 -5.80 0.68 -11.38
N LYS A 101 -6.20 -0.07 -12.42
CA LYS A 101 -5.36 -0.37 -13.59
C LYS A 101 -4.96 0.91 -14.32
N GLU A 102 -5.89 1.82 -14.55
CA GLU A 102 -5.61 3.08 -15.21
C GLU A 102 -4.65 3.97 -14.41
N TRP A 103 -4.84 4.08 -13.09
CA TRP A 103 -3.91 4.79 -12.22
C TRP A 103 -2.51 4.17 -12.23
N THR A 104 -2.43 2.84 -12.30
CA THR A 104 -1.16 2.12 -12.42
C THR A 104 -0.42 2.52 -13.70
N ARG A 105 -1.12 2.60 -14.85
CA ARG A 105 -0.53 3.06 -16.12
C ARG A 105 -0.05 4.51 -16.04
N LEU A 106 -0.84 5.39 -15.42
CA LEU A 106 -0.55 6.83 -15.35
C LEU A 106 0.58 7.18 -14.38
N TYR A 107 0.67 6.51 -13.24
CA TYR A 107 1.53 6.94 -12.12
C TYR A 107 2.63 5.95 -11.75
N ALA A 108 2.50 4.68 -12.14
CA ALA A 108 3.42 3.61 -11.80
C ALA A 108 4.14 3.06 -13.04
N SER A 109 4.21 3.79 -14.15
CA SER A 109 5.13 3.47 -15.25
C SER A 109 6.55 3.76 -14.78
N GLY A 110 7.37 2.72 -14.62
CA GLY A 110 8.73 2.81 -14.07
C GLY A 110 9.62 3.76 -14.88
N ALA A 111 9.71 5.00 -14.42
CA ALA A 111 10.72 5.98 -14.79
C ALA A 111 11.71 6.18 -13.65
#